data_AF-G4T859-F1
#
_entry.id   AF-G4T859-F1
#
_cell.length_a   1.000
_cell.length_b   1.000
_cell.length_c   1.000
_cell.angle_alpha   90.00
_cell.angle_beta   90.00
_cell.angle_gamma   90.00
#
_symmetry.space_group_name_H-M   'P 1'
#
loop_
_entity.id
_entity.type
_entity.pdbx_description
1 polymer ?
#
loop_
_entity_poly.entity_id
_entity_poly.type
_entity_poly.pdbx_seq_one_letter_code
_entity_poly.pdbx_strand_id
1 'polypeptide(L)'
;MSSKPARSYLKRARSFIDAPEIVVEPLPAIGKRPRDWTEDEGESASRHHASKRPKSLPEDTKRVGKASLTISGQTRRPLRQLVLGFSTKPAFTSCSLCKLSYTRGSPEDELLHKTHCDRVRRGGEWTREDEKEAANAGMIVIESRAIMSSGLSGRIVCVRATTGGKIGTKLSNIMSTVDTALSSPSLSKPALEVSKV
;
A
#
# COMPACT_ATOMS: atom_id res chain seq x y z
N MET A 1 -38.18 59.95 21.46
CA MET A 1 -38.39 59.98 19.99
C MET A 1 -37.12 59.47 19.30
N SER A 2 -37.29 58.75 18.20
CA SER A 2 -36.26 58.33 17.22
C SER A 2 -35.70 56.89 17.34
N SER A 3 -36.59 55.91 17.16
CA SER A 3 -36.23 54.55 16.73
C SER A 3 -35.89 54.52 15.24
N LYS A 4 -34.69 54.06 14.88
CA LYS A 4 -34.28 53.85 13.47
C LYS A 4 -34.70 52.44 13.01
N PRO A 5 -35.33 52.27 11.83
CA PRO A 5 -35.66 50.94 11.32
C PRO A 5 -34.45 50.26 10.65
N ALA A 6 -34.27 48.98 10.93
CA ALA A 6 -33.27 48.12 10.31
C ALA A 6 -33.70 47.74 8.88
N ARG A 7 -32.80 47.94 7.91
CA ARG A 7 -32.98 47.52 6.51
C ARG A 7 -32.84 46.01 6.39
N SER A 8 -33.91 45.32 5.98
CA SER A 8 -33.88 43.91 5.59
C SER A 8 -33.44 43.77 4.13
N TYR A 9 -32.31 43.11 3.89
CA TYR A 9 -31.89 42.70 2.56
C TYR A 9 -32.51 41.34 2.23
N LEU A 10 -33.62 41.36 1.48
CA LEU A 10 -34.15 40.16 0.84
C LEU A 10 -33.24 39.80 -0.35
N LYS A 11 -32.54 38.67 -0.23
CA LYS A 11 -31.78 38.09 -1.35
C LYS A 11 -32.76 37.45 -2.34
N ARG A 12 -32.86 38.08 -3.50
CA ARG A 12 -33.60 37.63 -4.68
C ARG A 12 -33.05 36.28 -5.17
N ALA A 13 -33.92 35.27 -5.28
CA ALA A 13 -33.59 34.00 -5.91
C ALA A 13 -33.32 34.25 -7.41
N ARG A 14 -32.17 33.78 -7.90
CA ARG A 14 -31.87 33.72 -9.33
C ARG A 14 -32.44 32.40 -9.87
N SER A 15 -33.50 32.49 -10.66
CA SER A 15 -33.97 31.39 -11.51
C SER A 15 -32.97 31.17 -12.64
N PHE A 16 -32.34 30.00 -12.65
CA PHE A 16 -31.49 29.53 -13.74
C PHE A 16 -32.40 28.81 -14.74
N ILE A 17 -32.79 29.50 -15.81
CA ILE A 17 -33.47 28.95 -16.97
C ILE A 17 -32.47 29.06 -18.13
N ASP A 18 -32.47 28.03 -18.99
CA ASP A 18 -31.74 27.86 -20.25
C ASP A 18 -30.27 27.42 -20.18
N ALA A 19 -30.08 26.09 -20.22
CA ALA A 19 -28.88 25.47 -20.77
C ALA A 19 -29.25 24.80 -22.11
N PRO A 20 -28.49 25.03 -23.19
CA PRO A 20 -28.80 24.51 -24.51
C PRO A 20 -28.55 22.99 -24.62
N GLU A 21 -29.43 22.37 -25.41
CA GLU A 21 -29.47 20.96 -25.76
C GLU A 21 -28.17 20.52 -26.47
N ILE A 22 -27.41 19.64 -25.81
CA ILE A 22 -26.19 19.04 -26.38
C ILE A 22 -26.63 17.88 -27.28
N VAL A 23 -26.56 18.11 -28.59
CA VAL A 23 -26.67 17.06 -29.61
C VAL A 23 -25.47 16.13 -29.49
N VAL A 24 -25.70 14.91 -29.03
CA VAL A 24 -24.68 13.86 -28.97
C VAL A 24 -24.68 13.11 -30.30
N GLU A 25 -23.64 13.33 -31.10
CA GLU A 25 -23.33 12.52 -32.29
C GLU A 25 -22.96 11.08 -31.88
N PRO A 26 -23.45 10.04 -32.60
CA PRO A 26 -23.12 8.66 -32.30
C PRO A 26 -21.71 8.29 -32.79
N LEU A 27 -20.90 7.73 -31.89
CA LEU A 27 -19.57 7.19 -32.16
C LEU A 27 -19.60 5.99 -33.13
N PRO A 28 -18.62 5.86 -34.04
CA PRO A 28 -18.52 4.73 -34.95
C PRO A 28 -18.06 3.44 -34.23
N ALA A 29 -18.61 2.31 -34.70
CA ALA A 29 -18.36 0.98 -34.18
C ALA A 29 -16.89 0.54 -34.34
N ILE A 30 -16.23 0.25 -33.22
CA ILE A 30 -14.88 -0.32 -33.18
C ILE A 30 -14.96 -1.81 -33.54
N GLY A 31 -14.40 -2.14 -34.70
CA GLY A 31 -14.25 -3.50 -35.20
C GLY A 31 -13.37 -4.36 -34.30
N LYS A 32 -13.85 -5.58 -34.05
CA LYS A 32 -13.12 -6.65 -33.35
C LYS A 32 -11.94 -7.10 -34.22
N ARG A 33 -10.70 -6.87 -33.77
CA ARG A 33 -9.53 -7.56 -34.33
C ARG A 33 -9.33 -8.89 -33.58
N PRO A 34 -9.18 -10.03 -34.29
CA PRO A 34 -8.80 -11.30 -33.67
C PRO A 34 -7.36 -11.20 -33.14
N ARG A 35 -7.15 -11.61 -31.89
CA ARG A 35 -5.84 -11.68 -31.25
C ARG A 35 -5.35 -13.11 -31.39
N ASP A 36 -4.47 -13.30 -32.38
CA ASP A 36 -3.69 -14.51 -32.60
C ASP A 36 -2.67 -14.64 -31.46
N TRP A 37 -2.73 -15.75 -30.74
CA TRP A 37 -1.78 -16.13 -29.69
C TRP A 37 -1.12 -17.43 -30.14
N THR A 38 0.05 -17.31 -30.74
CA THR A 38 0.97 -18.43 -30.93
C THR A 38 1.68 -18.69 -29.60
N GLU A 39 1.45 -19.86 -29.03
CA GLU A 39 2.20 -20.43 -27.91
C GLU A 39 3.57 -20.88 -28.42
N ASP A 40 4.63 -20.24 -27.92
CA ASP A 40 6.02 -20.65 -28.11
C ASP A 40 6.51 -21.19 -26.76
N GLU A 41 6.46 -22.52 -26.61
CA GLU A 41 6.92 -23.26 -25.43
C GLU A 41 8.45 -23.24 -25.40
N GLY A 42 9.00 -22.21 -24.76
CA GLY A 42 10.43 -22.03 -24.50
C GLY A 42 10.91 -22.78 -23.27
N GLU A 43 11.21 -24.05 -23.46
CA GLU A 43 11.90 -24.97 -22.56
C GLU A 43 13.20 -24.34 -21.97
N SER A 44 13.13 -23.88 -20.71
CA SER A 44 14.28 -23.30 -20.00
C SER A 44 14.75 -24.22 -18.89
N ALA A 45 15.63 -25.14 -19.28
CA ALA A 45 16.33 -26.07 -18.44
C ALA A 45 17.09 -25.39 -17.28
N SER A 46 16.94 -25.99 -16.09
CA SER A 46 17.62 -25.69 -14.85
C SER A 46 19.15 -25.67 -15.01
N ARG A 47 19.79 -24.54 -14.67
CA ARG A 47 21.23 -24.50 -14.43
C ARG A 47 21.50 -24.37 -12.94
N HIS A 48 21.73 -25.53 -12.32
CA HIS A 48 22.34 -25.66 -11.01
C HIS A 48 23.76 -25.07 -11.04
N HIS A 49 23.95 -23.89 -10.45
CA HIS A 49 25.29 -23.37 -10.21
C HIS A 49 25.90 -24.08 -8.99
N ALA A 50 26.70 -25.11 -9.29
CA ALA A 50 27.52 -25.84 -8.34
C ALA A 50 28.47 -24.88 -7.59
N SER A 51 28.26 -24.78 -6.28
CA SER A 51 29.16 -24.07 -5.36
C SER A 51 30.52 -24.75 -5.34
N LYS A 52 31.55 -24.05 -5.84
CA LYS A 52 32.94 -24.45 -5.73
C LYS A 52 33.38 -24.36 -4.28
N ARG A 53 33.32 -25.49 -3.58
CA ARG A 53 33.93 -25.71 -2.25
C ARG A 53 35.46 -25.55 -2.38
N PRO A 54 36.10 -24.57 -1.70
CA PRO A 54 37.54 -24.46 -1.74
C PRO A 54 38.20 -25.63 -0.99
N LYS A 55 39.19 -26.21 -1.66
CA LYS A 55 40.01 -27.36 -1.28
C LYS A 55 40.91 -26.97 -0.09
N SER A 56 40.78 -27.69 1.03
CA SER A 56 41.71 -27.63 2.16
C SER A 56 43.00 -28.40 1.85
N LEU A 57 44.15 -27.78 2.12
CA LEU A 57 45.50 -28.38 2.18
C LEU A 57 46.31 -27.61 3.23
N PRO A 58 47.41 -28.17 3.77
CA PRO A 58 47.56 -29.46 4.41
C PRO A 58 48.02 -29.30 5.89
N GLU A 59 47.79 -30.33 6.71
CA GLU A 59 48.42 -30.45 8.02
C GLU A 59 49.91 -30.77 7.86
N ASP A 60 50.77 -29.88 8.35
CA ASP A 60 52.20 -30.16 8.57
C ASP A 60 52.47 -30.29 10.07
N THR A 61 52.42 -31.53 10.55
CA THR A 61 52.99 -31.92 11.84
C THR A 61 54.48 -32.18 11.67
N LYS A 62 55.34 -31.29 12.20
CA LYS A 62 56.67 -31.68 12.68
C LYS A 62 57.15 -30.75 13.80
N ARG A 63 57.17 -31.30 15.01
CA ARG A 63 57.91 -30.77 16.16
C ARG A 63 59.40 -31.05 15.96
N VAL A 64 60.24 -30.09 16.32
CA VAL A 64 61.47 -30.18 17.15
C VAL A 64 62.37 -28.99 16.82
N GLY A 65 62.74 -28.23 17.86
CA GLY A 65 63.74 -27.17 17.77
C GLY A 65 63.51 -26.07 18.82
N LYS A 66 63.99 -26.29 20.05
CA LYS A 66 64.20 -25.21 21.03
C LYS A 66 65.34 -24.33 20.49
N ALA A 67 65.00 -23.22 19.86
CA ALA A 67 65.93 -22.15 19.54
C ALA A 67 65.41 -20.86 20.19
N SER A 68 66.20 -20.34 21.12
CA SER A 68 66.02 -19.05 21.78
C SER A 68 66.12 -17.94 20.74
N LEU A 69 64.99 -17.42 20.28
CA LEU A 69 64.91 -16.24 19.43
C LEU A 69 64.80 -14.99 20.32
N THR A 70 65.91 -14.26 20.42
CA THR A 70 65.92 -12.84 20.79
C THR A 70 64.94 -12.09 19.87
N ILE A 71 63.87 -11.55 20.44
CA ILE A 71 62.84 -10.78 19.72
C ILE A 71 63.41 -9.39 19.39
N SER A 72 64.22 -9.33 18.34
CA SER A 72 64.59 -8.06 17.70
C SER A 72 63.57 -7.73 16.61
N GLY A 73 62.78 -6.69 16.84
CA GLY A 73 62.16 -5.89 15.78
C GLY A 73 61.00 -6.53 15.00
N GLN A 74 60.01 -7.14 15.66
CA GLN A 74 58.72 -7.38 14.99
C GLN A 74 57.98 -6.05 14.82
N THR A 75 58.03 -5.49 13.61
CA THR A 75 57.15 -4.40 13.19
C THR A 75 55.70 -4.89 13.29
N ARG A 76 55.01 -4.45 14.33
CA ARG A 76 53.61 -4.83 14.57
C ARG A 76 52.78 -4.37 13.37
N ARG A 77 52.23 -5.32 12.60
CA ARG A 77 51.24 -5.01 11.57
C ARG A 77 50.04 -4.37 12.27
N PRO A 78 49.59 -3.18 11.87
CA PRO A 78 48.44 -2.56 12.50
C PRO A 78 47.23 -3.47 12.31
N LEU A 79 46.57 -3.81 13.41
CA LEU A 79 45.30 -4.52 13.39
C LEU A 79 44.30 -3.65 12.62
N ARG A 80 43.84 -4.14 11.47
CA ARG A 80 42.79 -3.48 10.70
C ARG A 80 41.46 -3.94 11.24
N GLN A 81 40.82 -3.11 12.05
CA GLN A 81 39.42 -3.33 12.42
C GLN A 81 38.56 -2.97 11.21
N LEU A 82 37.83 -3.97 10.71
CA LEU A 82 36.86 -3.79 9.65
C LEU A 82 35.63 -3.12 10.28
N VAL A 83 35.57 -1.80 10.24
CA VAL A 83 34.39 -1.05 10.65
C VAL A 83 33.37 -1.18 9.53
N LEU A 84 32.40 -2.07 9.72
CA LEU A 84 31.19 -2.10 8.91
C LEU A 84 30.44 -0.80 9.19
N GLY A 85 30.71 0.22 8.38
CA GLY A 85 29.97 1.46 8.35
C GLY A 85 28.58 1.18 7.80
N PHE A 86 27.69 0.65 8.63
CA PHE A 86 26.26 0.69 8.34
C PHE A 86 25.92 2.16 8.14
N SER A 87 25.46 2.49 6.93
CA SER A 87 24.95 3.81 6.58
C SER A 87 24.10 4.32 7.74
N THR A 88 24.29 5.57 8.13
CA THR A 88 23.58 6.20 9.27
C THR A 88 22.06 6.22 9.10
N LYS A 89 21.55 5.87 7.91
CA LYS A 89 20.14 5.71 7.63
C LYS A 89 19.68 4.32 8.06
N PRO A 90 18.61 4.21 8.86
CA PRO A 90 18.09 2.91 9.27
C PRO A 90 17.70 2.12 8.01
N ALA A 91 18.10 0.84 7.97
CA ALA A 91 17.71 -0.07 6.90
C ALA A 91 16.18 -0.23 6.86
N PHE A 92 15.51 -0.12 8.01
CA PHE A 92 14.05 -0.14 8.14
C PHE A 92 13.48 1.27 8.09
N THR A 93 12.44 1.45 7.27
CA THR A 93 11.68 2.69 7.19
C THR A 93 10.19 2.38 7.23
N SER A 94 9.40 3.30 7.80
CA SER A 94 7.94 3.18 7.83
C SER A 94 7.30 4.19 6.88
N CYS A 95 6.32 3.74 6.10
CA CYS A 95 5.60 4.62 5.19
C CYS A 95 4.67 5.57 5.96
N SER A 96 4.64 6.86 5.62
CA SER A 96 3.76 7.83 6.27
C SER A 96 2.27 7.60 5.97
N LEU A 97 1.96 7.03 4.81
CA LEU A 97 0.59 6.78 4.33
C LEU A 97 0.01 5.48 4.87
N CYS A 98 0.64 4.33 4.58
CA CYS A 98 0.13 3.02 4.98
C CYS A 98 0.70 2.49 6.29
N LYS A 99 1.69 3.16 6.89
CA LYS A 99 2.36 2.76 8.15
C LYS A 99 3.06 1.40 8.11
N LEU A 100 3.15 0.74 6.96
CA LEU A 100 3.95 -0.47 6.78
C LEU A 100 5.44 -0.15 6.97
N SER A 101 6.11 -0.97 7.76
CA SER A 101 7.57 -0.90 7.93
C SER A 101 8.23 -1.90 6.98
N TYR A 102 9.23 -1.45 6.22
CA TYR A 102 9.87 -2.24 5.18
C TYR A 102 11.38 -1.91 5.09
N THR A 103 12.17 -2.81 4.50
CA THR A 103 13.61 -2.62 4.34
C THR A 103 13.91 -1.82 3.07
N ARG A 104 14.51 -0.65 3.21
CA ARG A 104 14.93 0.17 2.06
C ARG A 104 16.14 -0.47 1.38
N GLY A 105 16.06 -0.64 0.06
CA GLY A 105 17.08 -1.32 -0.73
C GLY A 105 16.85 -2.82 -0.90
N SER A 106 15.83 -3.40 -0.25
CA SER A 106 15.33 -4.73 -0.59
C SER A 106 14.25 -4.59 -1.67
N PRO A 107 14.48 -5.06 -2.91
CA PRO A 107 13.50 -4.90 -3.99
C PRO A 107 12.20 -5.63 -3.71
N GLU A 108 12.25 -6.75 -2.98
CA GLU A 108 11.06 -7.52 -2.59
C GLU A 108 10.17 -6.73 -1.63
N ASP A 109 10.77 -6.18 -0.57
CA ASP A 109 10.06 -5.37 0.43
C ASP A 109 9.49 -4.09 -0.19
N GLU A 110 10.24 -3.44 -1.09
CA GLU A 110 9.79 -2.23 -1.78
C GLU A 110 8.61 -2.49 -2.71
N LEU A 111 8.61 -3.63 -3.43
CA LEU A 111 7.49 -4.05 -4.26
C LEU A 111 6.26 -4.41 -3.42
N LEU A 112 6.44 -5.17 -2.33
CA LEU A 112 5.37 -5.47 -1.39
C LEU A 112 4.75 -4.18 -0.84
N HIS A 113 5.58 -3.27 -0.35
CA HIS A 113 5.16 -1.96 0.12
C HIS A 113 4.39 -1.19 -0.95
N LYS A 114 4.89 -1.12 -2.19
CA LYS A 114 4.21 -0.40 -3.28
C LYS A 114 2.80 -0.95 -3.52
N THR A 115 2.66 -2.27 -3.64
CA THR A 115 1.36 -2.90 -3.88
C THR A 115 0.40 -2.74 -2.70
N HIS A 116 0.90 -2.81 -1.46
CA HIS A 116 0.12 -2.57 -0.26
C HIS A 116 -0.30 -1.11 -0.13
N CYS A 117 0.62 -0.16 -0.34
CA CYS A 117 0.37 1.27 -0.25
C CYS A 117 -0.65 1.74 -1.30
N ASP A 118 -0.59 1.20 -2.52
CA ASP A 118 -1.59 1.49 -3.56
C ASP A 118 -2.98 0.96 -3.19
N ARG A 119 -3.07 -0.23 -2.58
CA ARG A 119 -4.35 -0.78 -2.09
C ARG A 119 -4.92 0.07 -0.95
N VAL A 120 -4.12 0.41 0.05
CA VAL A 120 -4.54 1.25 1.18
C VAL A 120 -5.03 2.62 0.69
N ARG A 121 -4.29 3.25 -0.23
CA ARG A 121 -4.66 4.55 -0.77
C ARG A 121 -6.01 4.49 -1.51
N ARG A 122 -6.17 3.53 -2.43
CA ARG A 122 -7.42 3.38 -3.20
C ARG A 122 -8.61 2.96 -2.34
N GLY A 123 -8.38 2.17 -1.30
CA GLY A 123 -9.43 1.75 -0.36
C GLY A 123 -9.83 2.86 0.62
N GLY A 124 -8.86 3.67 1.07
CA GLY A 124 -9.08 4.71 2.08
C GLY A 124 -9.54 6.06 1.54
N GLU A 125 -9.27 6.38 0.28
CA GLU A 125 -9.73 7.63 -0.33
C GLU A 125 -11.23 7.59 -0.57
N TRP A 126 -11.98 8.57 -0.08
CA TRP A 126 -13.43 8.68 -0.27
C TRP A 126 -13.78 9.91 -1.11
N THR A 127 -14.17 9.69 -2.38
CA THR A 127 -14.47 10.79 -3.30
C THR A 127 -15.96 11.13 -3.34
N ARG A 128 -16.31 12.20 -4.06
CA ARG A 128 -17.71 12.64 -4.24
C ARG A 128 -18.53 11.62 -5.04
N GLU A 129 -17.89 10.92 -5.98
CA GLU A 129 -18.50 9.85 -6.76
C GLU A 129 -18.88 8.67 -5.85
N ASP A 130 -17.98 8.30 -4.93
CA ASP A 130 -18.27 7.27 -3.93
C ASP A 130 -19.42 7.69 -3.01
N GLU A 131 -19.48 8.96 -2.60
CA GLU A 131 -20.58 9.45 -1.77
C GLU A 131 -21.94 9.33 -2.47
N LYS A 132 -22.00 9.63 -3.77
CA LYS A 132 -23.22 9.47 -4.57
C LYS A 132 -23.62 8.00 -4.71
N GLU A 133 -22.66 7.12 -4.96
CA GLU A 133 -22.95 5.68 -5.10
C GLU A 133 -23.30 5.02 -3.78
N ALA A 134 -22.68 5.46 -2.68
CA ALA A 134 -23.01 4.98 -1.34
C ALA A 134 -24.44 5.38 -0.94
N ALA A 135 -24.87 6.60 -1.27
CA ALA A 135 -26.26 7.03 -1.05
C ALA A 135 -27.24 6.13 -1.82
N ASN A 136 -26.93 5.78 -3.08
CA ASN A 136 -27.75 4.86 -3.88
C ASN A 136 -27.76 3.42 -3.33
N ALA A 137 -26.66 3.02 -2.68
CA ALA A 137 -26.50 1.71 -2.06
C ALA A 137 -27.13 1.58 -0.66
N GLY A 138 -27.85 2.61 -0.18
CA GLY A 138 -28.49 2.60 1.13
C GLY A 138 -27.51 2.84 2.28
N MET A 139 -26.43 3.60 2.06
CA MET A 139 -25.55 4.05 3.14
C MET A 139 -26.32 4.89 4.16
N ILE A 140 -26.10 4.59 5.45
CA ILE A 140 -26.66 5.33 6.57
C ILE A 140 -25.53 6.09 7.25
N VAL A 141 -25.72 7.39 7.49
CA VAL A 141 -24.78 8.16 8.32
C VAL A 141 -25.16 7.94 9.79
N ILE A 142 -24.29 7.22 10.52
CA ILE A 142 -24.47 7.00 11.97
C ILE A 142 -24.19 8.29 12.72
N GLU A 143 -23.08 8.95 12.38
CA GLU A 143 -22.62 10.16 13.07
C GLU A 143 -22.08 11.17 12.04
N SER A 144 -22.62 12.38 12.04
CA SER A 144 -22.24 13.41 11.07
C SER A 144 -21.02 14.21 11.50
N ARG A 145 -20.70 14.23 12.81
CA ARG A 145 -19.51 14.91 13.32
C ARG A 145 -18.87 14.11 14.45
N ALA A 146 -18.20 13.04 14.07
CA ALA A 146 -17.39 12.26 14.99
C ALA A 146 -16.04 12.95 15.23
N ILE A 147 -15.73 13.27 16.48
CA ILE A 147 -14.42 13.78 16.88
C ILE A 147 -13.62 12.60 17.42
N MET A 148 -12.49 12.33 16.79
CA MET A 148 -11.56 11.27 17.20
C MET A 148 -10.66 11.79 18.33
N SER A 149 -10.05 10.87 19.09
CA SER A 149 -9.11 11.20 20.17
C SER A 149 -7.89 12.01 19.68
N SER A 150 -7.56 11.92 18.40
CA SER A 150 -6.51 12.71 17.75
C SER A 150 -6.89 14.19 17.51
N GLY A 151 -8.12 14.59 17.83
CA GLY A 151 -8.66 15.92 17.52
C GLY A 151 -9.16 16.08 16.08
N LEU A 152 -9.00 15.05 15.23
CA LEU A 152 -9.55 15.03 13.89
C LEU A 152 -11.07 14.83 13.93
N SER A 153 -11.79 15.53 13.06
CA SER A 153 -13.24 15.38 12.90
C SER A 153 -13.58 14.70 11.58
N GLY A 154 -14.59 13.81 11.61
CA GLY A 154 -15.07 13.12 10.42
C GLY A 154 -16.53 12.67 10.55
N ARG A 155 -16.93 11.74 9.68
CA ARG A 155 -18.26 11.12 9.66
C ARG A 155 -18.11 9.62 9.86
N ILE A 156 -19.09 9.01 10.54
CA ILE A 156 -19.21 7.55 10.64
C ILE A 156 -20.38 7.12 9.76
N VAL A 157 -20.09 6.24 8.81
CA VAL A 157 -21.06 5.71 7.87
C VAL A 157 -21.19 4.20 8.03
N CYS A 158 -22.41 3.71 7.86
CA CYS A 158 -22.72 2.29 7.81
C CYS A 158 -23.14 1.92 6.40
N VAL A 159 -22.57 0.84 5.89
CA VAL A 159 -22.94 0.26 4.60
C VAL A 159 -23.11 -1.23 4.79
N ARG A 160 -24.14 -1.80 4.17
CA ARG A 160 -24.34 -3.24 4.18
C ARG A 160 -23.18 -3.98 3.52
N ALA A 161 -22.66 -5.01 4.18
CA ALA A 161 -21.50 -5.74 3.69
C ALA A 161 -21.75 -6.50 2.37
N THR A 162 -23.02 -6.75 2.04
CA THR A 162 -23.46 -7.43 0.82
C THR A 162 -23.71 -6.48 -0.34
N THR A 163 -23.43 -5.18 -0.18
CA THR A 163 -23.61 -4.18 -1.25
C THR A 163 -22.65 -4.46 -2.40
N GLY A 164 -23.18 -4.49 -3.62
CA GLY A 164 -22.40 -4.65 -4.86
C GLY A 164 -21.94 -3.31 -5.47
N GLY A 165 -21.64 -3.31 -6.77
CA GLY A 165 -21.21 -2.11 -7.48
C GLY A 165 -19.83 -1.60 -7.02
N LYS A 166 -19.52 -0.31 -7.25
CA LYS A 166 -18.20 0.22 -6.91
C LYS A 166 -17.98 0.31 -5.40
N ILE A 167 -19.03 0.59 -4.63
CA ILE A 167 -18.98 0.57 -3.15
C ILE A 167 -18.66 -0.84 -2.64
N GLY A 168 -19.27 -1.88 -3.21
CA GLY A 168 -18.93 -3.27 -2.91
C GLY A 168 -17.47 -3.62 -3.22
N THR A 169 -16.97 -3.19 -4.38
CA THR A 169 -15.54 -3.36 -4.72
C THR A 169 -14.63 -2.64 -3.73
N LYS A 170 -15.00 -1.43 -3.32
CA LYS A 170 -14.24 -0.65 -2.35
C LYS A 170 -14.23 -1.29 -0.97
N LEU A 171 -15.39 -1.75 -0.49
CA LEU A 171 -15.50 -2.48 0.77
C LEU A 171 -14.66 -3.77 0.72
N SER A 172 -14.71 -4.50 -0.38
CA SER A 172 -13.90 -5.71 -0.59
C SER A 172 -12.40 -5.41 -0.53
N ASN A 173 -11.96 -4.28 -1.11
CA ASN A 173 -10.56 -3.84 -1.04
C ASN A 173 -10.14 -3.49 0.39
N ILE A 174 -11.00 -2.79 1.15
CA ILE A 174 -10.74 -2.46 2.55
C ILE A 174 -10.64 -3.74 3.39
N MET A 175 -11.63 -4.63 3.28
CA MET A 175 -11.67 -5.89 4.02
C MET A 175 -10.45 -6.77 3.69
N SER A 176 -10.11 -6.92 2.40
CA SER A 176 -8.90 -7.66 1.98
C SER A 176 -7.60 -7.04 2.54
N THR A 177 -7.56 -5.72 2.64
CA THR A 177 -6.41 -5.02 3.25
C THR A 177 -6.32 -5.29 4.74
N VAL A 178 -7.45 -5.29 5.45
CA VAL A 178 -7.53 -5.64 6.88
C VAL A 178 -7.14 -7.10 7.09
N ASP A 179 -7.68 -8.02 6.29
CA ASP A 179 -7.35 -9.45 6.35
C ASP A 179 -5.84 -9.69 6.19
N THR A 180 -5.24 -9.04 5.20
CA THR A 180 -3.79 -9.13 4.96
C THR A 180 -3.00 -8.56 6.14
N ALA A 181 -3.41 -7.41 6.68
CA ALA A 181 -2.71 -6.76 7.79
C ALA A 181 -2.81 -7.56 9.11
N LEU A 182 -3.95 -8.21 9.35
CA LEU A 182 -4.21 -9.03 10.54
C LEU A 182 -3.81 -10.49 10.35
N SER A 183 -3.37 -10.88 9.14
CA SER A 183 -3.16 -12.29 8.75
C SER A 183 -4.39 -13.16 9.06
N SER A 184 -5.59 -12.60 8.90
CA SER A 184 -6.86 -13.28 9.16
C SER A 184 -7.46 -13.86 7.87
N PRO A 185 -8.20 -14.97 7.95
CA PRO A 185 -8.98 -15.44 6.81
C PRO A 185 -10.12 -14.47 6.51
N SER A 186 -10.47 -14.34 5.23
CA SER A 186 -11.61 -13.52 4.83
C SER A 186 -12.92 -14.06 5.37
N LEU A 187 -13.83 -13.15 5.74
CA LEU A 187 -15.16 -13.49 6.22
C LEU A 187 -15.98 -14.20 5.14
N SER A 188 -16.72 -15.25 5.55
CA SER A 188 -17.60 -15.97 4.66
C SER A 188 -18.82 -15.11 4.28
N LYS A 189 -19.34 -15.29 3.05
CA LYS A 189 -20.58 -14.62 2.59
C LYS A 189 -21.75 -14.71 3.58
N PRO A 190 -22.09 -15.89 4.15
CA PRO A 190 -23.18 -15.97 5.12
C PRO A 190 -22.89 -15.16 6.40
N ALA A 191 -21.63 -15.05 6.83
CA ALA A 191 -21.28 -14.21 7.97
C ALA A 191 -21.49 -12.71 7.67
N LEU A 192 -21.21 -12.28 6.43
CA LEU A 192 -21.47 -10.90 5.99
C LEU A 192 -22.97 -10.60 5.86
N GLU A 193 -23.79 -11.58 5.49
CA GLU A 193 -25.25 -11.44 5.38
C GLU A 193 -25.94 -11.22 6.72
N VAL A 194 -25.40 -11.83 7.79
CA VAL A 194 -25.90 -11.71 9.17
C VAL A 194 -25.34 -10.48 9.89
N SER A 195 -24.39 -9.75 9.26
CA SER A 195 -23.81 -8.55 9.85
C SER A 195 -24.88 -7.48 10.11
N LYS A 196 -24.84 -6.89 11.31
CA LYS A 196 -25.77 -5.82 11.69
C LYS A 196 -25.42 -4.55 10.92
N VAL A 197 -26.45 -3.93 10.35
CA VAL A 197 -26.44 -2.63 9.66
C VAL A 197 -27.55 -1.79 10.27
#